data_AF-A0A2H0Y8X8-F1
#
_entry.id   AF-A0A2H0Y8X8-F1
#
_cell.length_a   1.000
_cell.length_b   1.000
_cell.length_c   1.000
_cell.angle_alpha   90.00
_cell.angle_beta   90.00
_cell.angle_gamma   90.00
#
_symmetry.space_group_name_H-M   'P 1'
#
loop_
_entity.id
_entity.type
_entity.pdbx_description
1 polymer ?
#
loop_
_entity_poly.entity_id
_entity_poly.type
_entity_poly.pdbx_seq_one_letter_code
_entity_poly.pdbx_strand_id
1 'polypeptide(L)' 'AVGTILKNNPYPLIIPCHRVIKSNNILGGYAWGKNNKKRVLDLEKEISRCLANKG' A
#
# COMPACT_ATOMS: atom_id res chain seq x y z
N ALA A 1 2.61 -6.43 -16.32
CA ALA A 1 1.41 -7.28 -16.17
C ALA A 1 0.71 -7.05 -14.82
N VAL A 2 1.26 -7.47 -13.68
CA VAL A 2 0.57 -7.42 -12.36
C VAL A 2 0.25 -6.00 -11.85
N GLY A 3 1.23 -5.08 -11.88
CA GLY A 3 1.04 -3.72 -11.36
C GLY A 3 -0.02 -2.90 -12.10
N THR A 4 -0.28 -3.22 -13.37
CA THR A 4 -1.33 -2.57 -14.17
C THR A 4 -2.72 -3.04 -13.76
N ILE A 5 -2.89 -4.32 -13.41
CA ILE A 5 -4.17 -4.89 -12.96
C ILE A 5 -4.51 -4.34 -11.58
N LEU A 6 -3.54 -4.35 -10.67
CA LEU A 6 -3.71 -3.89 -9.29
C LEU A 6 -4.10 -2.41 -9.16
N LYS A 7 -3.75 -1.58 -10.15
CA LYS A 7 -4.15 -0.17 -10.18
C LYS A 7 -5.67 -0.01 -10.37
N ASN A 8 -6.34 -0.98 -10.97
CA ASN A 8 -7.78 -0.98 -11.27
C ASN A 8 -8.57 -1.83 -10.26
N ASN A 9 -7.98 -2.15 -9.11
CA ASN A 9 -8.64 -2.96 -8.10
C ASN A 9 -9.91 -2.25 -7.56
N PRO A 10 -11.11 -2.86 -7.69
CA PRO A 10 -12.37 -2.26 -7.22
C PRO A 10 -12.50 -2.25 -5.69
N TYR A 11 -11.70 -3.05 -4.97
CA TYR A 11 -11.70 -3.10 -3.50
C TYR A 11 -10.31 -2.84 -2.92
N PRO A 12 -9.82 -1.58 -2.96
CA PRO A 12 -8.57 -1.20 -2.31
C PRO A 12 -8.68 -1.39 -0.79
N LEU A 13 -7.55 -1.65 -0.10
CA LEU A 13 -7.44 -2.03 1.31
C LEU A 13 -7.83 -3.49 1.64
N ILE A 14 -8.98 -3.98 1.15
CA ILE A 14 -9.39 -5.38 1.36
C ILE A 14 -8.42 -6.30 0.62
N ILE A 15 -8.22 -6.02 -0.66
CA ILE A 15 -7.13 -6.61 -1.44
C ILE A 15 -5.94 -5.64 -1.27
N PRO A 16 -4.83 -6.07 -0.64
CA PRO A 16 -3.75 -5.18 -0.22
C PRO A 16 -2.83 -4.77 -1.38
N CYS A 17 -3.39 -4.24 -2.46
CA CYS A 17 -2.66 -3.82 -3.66
C CYS A 17 -1.70 -2.63 -3.41
N HIS A 18 -1.86 -1.92 -2.29
CA HIS A 18 -0.91 -0.92 -1.80
C HIS A 18 0.42 -1.52 -1.34
N ARG A 19 0.48 -2.82 -0.99
CA ARG A 19 1.72 -3.50 -0.57
C ARG A 19 2.64 -3.90 -1.72
N VAL A 20 2.14 -3.90 -2.96
CA VAL A 20 2.95 -4.23 -4.15
C VAL A 20 3.72 -3.00 -4.62
N ILE A 21 5.05 -3.06 -4.54
CA ILE A 21 5.98 -1.97 -4.90
C ILE A 21 6.87 -2.43 -6.05
N LYS A 22 7.35 -1.50 -6.88
CA LYS A 22 8.33 -1.85 -7.93
C LYS A 22 9.67 -2.22 -7.30
N SER A 23 10.44 -3.07 -7.97
CA SER A 23 11.78 -3.49 -7.52
C SER A 23 12.77 -2.32 -7.33
N ASN A 24 12.57 -1.21 -8.03
CA ASN A 24 13.36 0.02 -7.88
C ASN A 24 12.86 0.93 -6.73
N ASN A 25 12.08 0.41 -5.79
CA ASN A 25 11.49 1.14 -4.66
C ASN A 25 10.56 2.31 -5.03
N ILE A 26 10.13 2.40 -6.30
CA ILE A 26 9.18 3.44 -6.73
C ILE A 26 7.74 2.96 -6.51
N LEU A 27 6.90 3.84 -5.98
CA LEU A 27 5.46 3.62 -5.88
C LEU A 27 4.82 3.49 -7.28
N GLY A 28 4.31 2.28 -7.56
CA GLY A 28 3.50 1.99 -8.75
C GLY A 28 2.12 2.64 -8.70
N GLY A 29 1.27 2.29 -9.67
CA GLY A 29 -0.13 2.74 -9.69
C GLY A 29 -0.92 2.22 -8.48
N TYR A 30 -1.99 2.95 -8.15
CA TYR A 30 -2.95 2.61 -7.11
C TYR A 30 -4.33 3.13 -7.51
N ALA A 31 -5.39 2.41 -7.17
CA ALA A 31 -6.77 2.76 -7.52
C ALA A 31 -7.15 4.16 -7.03
N TRP A 32 -6.71 4.54 -5.84
CA TRP A 32 -6.95 5.88 -5.27
C TRP A 32 -5.77 6.83 -5.45
N GLY A 33 -4.82 6.52 -6.33
CA GLY A 33 -3.64 7.35 -6.57
C GLY A 33 -2.48 7.13 -5.59
N LYS A 34 -1.30 7.61 -5.98
CA LYS A 34 -0.02 7.31 -5.28
C LYS A 34 0.06 7.90 -3.87
N ASN A 35 -0.54 9.07 -3.64
CA ASN A 35 -0.53 9.71 -2.32
C ASN A 35 -1.30 8.88 -1.29
N ASN A 36 -2.46 8.35 -1.67
CA ASN A 36 -3.24 7.46 -0.82
C ASN A 36 -2.51 6.14 -0.56
N LYS A 37 -1.83 5.57 -1.58
CA LYS A 37 -0.98 4.40 -1.40
C LYS A 37 0.11 4.62 -0.34
N LYS A 38 0.77 5.79 -0.38
CA LYS A 38 1.78 6.16 0.61
C LYS A 38 1.17 6.29 2.02
N ARG A 39 0.04 7.02 2.14
CA ARG A 39 -0.64 7.24 3.43
C ARG A 39 -1.06 5.93 4.10
N VAL A 40 -1.59 4.96 3.34
CA VAL A 40 -1.95 3.64 3.88
C VAL A 40 -0.73 2.87 4.37
N LEU A 41 0.37 2.86 3.61
CA LEU A 41 1.61 2.22 4.04
C LEU A 41 2.20 2.86 5.31
N ASP A 42 2.11 4.19 5.42
CA ASP A 42 2.58 4.90 6.61
C ASP A 42 1.72 4.56 7.84
N LEU A 43 0.39 4.48 7.68
CA LEU A 43 -0.51 4.02 8.75
C LEU A 43 -0.22 2.57 9.18
N GLU A 44 0.01 1.65 8.24
CA GLU A 44 0.37 0.26 8.57
C GLU A 44 1.66 0.17 9.39
N LYS A 45 2.66 1.02 9.06
CA LYS A 45 3.91 1.11 9.83
C LYS A 45 3.69 1.67 11.23
N GLU A 46 2.86 2.71 11.35
CA GLU A 46 2.55 3.31 12.65
C GLU A 46 1.82 2.33 13.56
N ILE A 47 0.81 1.62 13.04
CA ILE A 47 0.10 0.55 13.76
C ILE A 47 1.11 -0.51 14.22
N SER A 48 1.99 -0.98 13.32
CA SER A 48 3.01 -1.98 13.65
C SER A 48 3.96 -1.50 14.75
N ARG A 49 4.38 -0.23 14.72
CA ARG A 49 5.21 0.40 15.76
C ARG A 49 4.49 0.49 17.09
N CYS A 50 3.23 0.96 17.10
CA CYS A 50 2.44 1.05 18.32
C CYS A 50 2.21 -0.32 18.95
N LEU A 51 1.99 -1.36 18.15
CA LEU A 51 1.87 -2.74 18.65
C LEU A 51 3.19 -3.27 19.20
N ALA A 52 4.31 -2.98 18.55
CA ALA A 52 5.63 -3.38 19.03
C ALA A 52 6.04 -2.70 20.36
N ASN A 53 5.60 -1.45 20.57
CA ASN A 53 5.90 -0.67 21.78
C ASN A 53 4.94 -0.93 22.94
N LYS A 54 3.92 -1.78 22.75
CA LYS A 54 2.97 -2.17 23.80
C LYS A 54 3.41 -3.39 24.63
N GLY A 55 4.63 -3.87 24.40
CA GLY A 55 5.30 -4.94 25.16
C GLY A 55 6.21 -4.39 26.24
#